data_AF-A0A158M9J0-F1
#
_entry.id   AF-A0A158M9J0-F1
#
_cell.length_a   1.000
_cell.length_b   1.000
_cell.length_c   1.000
_cell.angle_alpha   90.00
_cell.angle_beta   90.00
_cell.angle_gamma   90.00
#
_symmetry.space_group_name_H-M   'P 1'
#
loop_
_entity.id
_entity.type
_entity.pdbx_description
1 polymer ?
#
loop_
_entity_poly.entity_id
_entity_poly.type
_entity_poly.pdbx_seq_one_letter_code
_entity_poly.pdbx_strand_id
1 'polypeptide(L)'
;MSAQPNDNAAAKQRKMRTFSAFGNVRRMPSEYEIVTHAQNWNARGRVPGRKNVFEQNPSSPGNLWFMTYREHSPLQTDDWDGFRDPDQIHYRAYVNLQANEQTKLDGVLDQYGDSGSDAGLSSAQVRILAQALAPQRYLVHGFQQAQAYLGYIAPSSYITNAACYASGDFLRRVTTIAYRTRALQIAHPDSGIGVNERELWEKNPAWQPTREAIERALITYDWGEVLTALNLVLGPTLDNVLLHQLGEVSRNNGDEQNWLVSKLLAKDSARRNRWSSALARYAITKRETNVKPLQKWIGKWSAIADRAAAGLAPLLDRSSDEVVATARAAREKLHTEFFGSQTE
;
A
#
# COMPACT_ATOMS: atom_id res chain seq x y z
N MET A 1 -52.80 -30.88 -39.51
CA MET A 1 -52.01 -30.55 -38.30
C MET A 1 -50.55 -30.87 -38.60
N SER A 2 -49.80 -29.87 -39.04
CA SER A 2 -48.36 -29.95 -39.29
C SER A 2 -47.62 -29.72 -37.99
N ALA A 3 -46.91 -30.74 -37.50
CA ALA A 3 -46.02 -30.64 -36.34
C ALA A 3 -44.82 -29.75 -36.70
N GLN A 4 -44.58 -28.71 -35.91
CA GLN A 4 -43.37 -27.89 -35.99
C GLN A 4 -42.15 -28.72 -35.54
N PRO A 5 -40.99 -28.61 -36.20
CA PRO A 5 -39.76 -29.21 -35.70
C PRO A 5 -39.32 -28.54 -34.41
N ASN A 6 -38.88 -29.37 -33.48
CA ASN A 6 -38.40 -29.00 -32.16
C ASN A 6 -36.99 -28.37 -32.28
N ASP A 7 -36.92 -27.05 -32.44
CA ASP A 7 -35.66 -26.27 -32.43
C ASP A 7 -35.09 -26.15 -31.00
N ASN A 8 -34.66 -27.27 -30.44
CA ASN A 8 -33.97 -27.27 -29.15
C ASN A 8 -32.84 -28.30 -29.10
N ALA A 9 -31.98 -28.29 -30.13
CA ALA A 9 -30.65 -28.86 -30.03
C ALA A 9 -29.72 -27.79 -29.43
N ALA A 10 -29.63 -27.72 -28.10
CA ALA A 10 -28.58 -26.94 -27.44
C ALA A 10 -27.22 -27.41 -27.97
N ALA A 11 -26.56 -26.57 -28.77
CA ALA A 11 -25.29 -26.90 -29.38
C ALA A 11 -24.31 -27.36 -28.29
N LYS A 12 -23.75 -28.57 -28.46
CA LYS A 12 -22.84 -29.20 -27.50
C LYS A 12 -21.64 -28.28 -27.28
N GLN A 13 -21.64 -27.50 -26.20
CA GLN A 13 -20.59 -26.52 -25.92
C GLN A 13 -19.25 -27.25 -25.83
N ARG A 14 -18.34 -26.91 -26.75
CA ARG A 14 -17.01 -27.51 -26.79
C ARG A 14 -16.29 -27.23 -25.47
N LYS A 15 -15.71 -28.27 -24.86
CA LYS A 15 -14.98 -28.16 -23.59
C LYS A 15 -13.93 -27.05 -23.69
N MET A 16 -14.06 -26.03 -22.85
CA MET A 16 -13.09 -24.94 -22.77
C MET A 16 -11.81 -25.41 -22.07
N ARG A 17 -10.67 -24.84 -22.46
CA ARG A 17 -9.36 -25.17 -21.90
C ARG A 17 -9.07 -24.45 -20.57
N THR A 18 -9.82 -23.40 -20.27
CA THR A 18 -9.72 -22.56 -19.07
C THR A 18 -11.10 -21.98 -18.73
N PHE A 19 -11.20 -21.15 -17.70
CA PHE A 19 -12.43 -20.45 -17.34
C PHE A 19 -12.99 -19.63 -18.51
N SER A 20 -14.32 -19.63 -18.66
CA SER A 20 -15.02 -18.90 -19.73
C SER A 20 -14.71 -17.41 -19.76
N ALA A 21 -14.37 -16.80 -18.62
CA ALA A 21 -13.99 -15.40 -18.52
C ALA A 21 -12.79 -15.02 -19.40
N PHE A 22 -11.93 -15.97 -19.78
CA PHE A 22 -10.80 -15.73 -20.69
C PHE A 22 -11.13 -16.00 -22.16
N GLY A 23 -12.34 -16.50 -22.46
CA GLY A 23 -12.77 -16.83 -23.82
C GLY A 23 -11.89 -17.86 -24.52
N ASN A 24 -11.75 -17.71 -25.85
CA ASN A 24 -10.88 -18.55 -26.67
C ASN A 24 -9.43 -18.10 -26.55
N VAL A 25 -8.69 -18.73 -25.66
CA VAL A 25 -7.29 -18.36 -25.40
C VAL A 25 -6.32 -18.95 -26.42
N ARG A 26 -5.42 -18.11 -26.95
CA ARG A 26 -4.24 -18.56 -27.73
C ARG A 26 -3.09 -19.00 -26.81
N ARG A 27 -2.96 -18.37 -25.64
CA ARG A 27 -1.99 -18.66 -24.58
C ARG A 27 -2.75 -19.07 -23.32
N MET A 28 -2.30 -20.13 -22.64
CA MET A 28 -2.88 -20.50 -21.35
C MET A 28 -2.66 -19.37 -20.33
N PRO A 29 -3.71 -18.90 -19.62
CA PRO A 29 -3.55 -17.92 -18.55
C PRO A 29 -2.57 -18.42 -17.49
N SER A 30 -1.81 -17.51 -16.90
CA SER A 30 -0.91 -17.87 -15.80
C SER A 30 -1.69 -18.26 -14.54
N GLU A 31 -1.05 -18.90 -13.57
CA GLU A 31 -1.67 -19.17 -12.28
C GLU A 31 -2.22 -17.89 -11.63
N TYR A 32 -1.44 -16.80 -11.67
CA TYR A 32 -1.86 -15.48 -11.20
C TYR A 32 -3.17 -15.04 -11.85
N GLU A 33 -3.29 -15.17 -13.17
CA GLU A 33 -4.51 -14.81 -13.88
C GLU A 33 -5.68 -15.72 -13.50
N ILE A 34 -5.45 -17.04 -13.48
CA ILE A 34 -6.47 -18.05 -13.15
C ILE A 34 -7.11 -17.77 -11.79
N VAL A 35 -6.33 -17.37 -10.78
CA VAL A 35 -6.82 -17.15 -9.41
C VAL A 35 -7.21 -15.71 -9.09
N THR A 36 -6.98 -14.76 -10.00
CA THR A 36 -7.21 -13.32 -9.74
C THR A 36 -8.23 -12.70 -10.68
N HIS A 37 -8.33 -13.15 -11.93
CA HIS A 37 -9.17 -12.50 -12.93
C HIS A 37 -10.65 -12.54 -12.52
N ALA A 38 -11.35 -11.41 -12.64
CA ALA A 38 -12.82 -11.36 -12.57
C ALA A 38 -13.49 -11.74 -11.25
N GLN A 39 -12.80 -11.66 -10.11
CA GLN A 39 -13.36 -12.16 -8.84
C GLN A 39 -14.28 -11.15 -8.14
N ASN A 40 -14.23 -9.87 -8.51
CA ASN A 40 -15.11 -8.83 -7.94
C ASN A 40 -16.52 -8.97 -8.56
N TRP A 41 -17.35 -9.82 -7.97
CA TRP A 41 -18.74 -10.05 -8.38
C TRP A 41 -19.63 -8.79 -8.33
N ASN A 42 -19.21 -7.79 -7.56
CA ASN A 42 -19.91 -6.51 -7.42
C ASN A 42 -19.49 -5.47 -8.47
N ALA A 43 -18.59 -5.79 -9.41
CA ALA A 43 -18.19 -4.88 -10.48
C ALA A 43 -19.29 -4.74 -11.55
N ARG A 44 -19.87 -3.54 -11.70
CA ARG A 44 -21.04 -3.30 -12.57
C ARG A 44 -20.76 -3.55 -14.05
N GLY A 45 -19.58 -3.18 -14.54
CA GLY A 45 -19.21 -3.27 -15.95
C GLY A 45 -19.19 -4.70 -16.53
N ARG A 46 -19.22 -5.73 -15.68
CA ARG A 46 -19.17 -7.14 -16.10
C ARG A 46 -20.53 -7.76 -16.41
N VAL A 47 -21.61 -7.21 -15.88
CA VAL A 47 -22.96 -7.78 -16.04
C VAL A 47 -23.80 -6.80 -16.88
N PRO A 48 -24.08 -7.11 -18.15
CA PRO A 48 -24.89 -6.25 -19.00
C PRO A 48 -26.23 -5.88 -18.34
N GLY A 49 -26.54 -4.58 -18.32
CA GLY A 49 -27.77 -4.07 -17.72
C GLY A 49 -27.76 -3.93 -16.19
N ARG A 50 -26.67 -4.29 -15.50
CA ARG A 50 -26.58 -4.16 -14.04
C ARG A 50 -26.47 -2.70 -13.59
N LYS A 51 -27.53 -2.22 -12.94
CA LYS A 51 -27.63 -0.85 -12.43
C LYS A 51 -27.05 -0.68 -11.03
N ASN A 52 -27.02 -1.74 -10.23
CA ASN A 52 -26.61 -1.71 -8.82
C ASN A 52 -25.32 -2.49 -8.59
N VAL A 53 -24.54 -2.08 -7.59
CA VAL A 53 -23.31 -2.77 -7.18
C VAL A 53 -23.65 -4.07 -6.46
N PHE A 54 -24.61 -4.03 -5.54
CA PHE A 54 -25.08 -5.15 -4.74
C PHE A 54 -26.52 -5.53 -5.10
N GLU A 55 -26.85 -6.81 -4.93
CA GLU A 55 -28.20 -7.39 -5.13
C GLU A 55 -29.14 -7.00 -3.97
N GLN A 56 -29.32 -5.70 -3.80
CA GLN A 56 -30.13 -5.05 -2.77
C GLN A 56 -30.84 -3.84 -3.39
N ASN A 57 -31.67 -3.15 -2.60
CA ASN A 57 -32.27 -1.89 -3.00
C ASN A 57 -31.18 -0.92 -3.54
N PRO A 58 -31.37 -0.28 -4.71
CA PRO A 58 -30.43 0.73 -5.24
C PRO A 58 -30.06 1.83 -4.24
N SER A 59 -30.96 2.20 -3.35
CA SER A 59 -30.74 3.21 -2.32
C SER A 59 -30.20 2.64 -1.00
N SER A 60 -29.78 1.37 -0.96
CA SER A 60 -29.15 0.80 0.23
C SER A 60 -27.81 1.53 0.50
N PRO A 61 -27.41 1.70 1.77
CA PRO A 61 -26.15 2.38 2.09
C PRO A 61 -24.93 1.81 1.35
N GLY A 62 -24.86 0.48 1.21
CA GLY A 62 -23.78 -0.17 0.46
C GLY A 62 -23.77 0.18 -1.02
N ASN A 63 -24.93 0.19 -1.68
CA ASN A 63 -25.03 0.61 -3.08
C ASN A 63 -24.64 2.07 -3.25
N LEU A 64 -25.19 2.97 -2.43
CA LEU A 64 -24.88 4.41 -2.49
C LEU A 64 -23.39 4.68 -2.23
N TRP A 65 -22.77 3.95 -1.30
CA TRP A 65 -21.34 4.06 -1.00
C TRP A 65 -20.48 3.73 -2.21
N PHE A 66 -20.65 2.54 -2.80
CA PHE A 66 -19.84 2.13 -3.95
C PHE A 66 -20.16 2.96 -5.20
N MET A 67 -21.42 3.35 -5.40
CA MET A 67 -21.79 4.25 -6.48
C MET A 67 -21.04 5.57 -6.38
N THR A 68 -20.97 6.15 -5.19
CA THR A 68 -20.30 7.44 -4.95
C THR A 68 -18.78 7.33 -5.06
N TYR A 69 -18.19 6.34 -4.39
CA TYR A 69 -16.76 6.31 -4.13
C TYR A 69 -15.96 5.36 -5.03
N ARG A 70 -16.63 4.50 -5.80
CA ARG A 70 -16.01 3.63 -6.80
C ARG A 70 -16.48 3.96 -8.21
N GLU A 71 -17.79 3.84 -8.45
CA GLU A 71 -18.35 3.93 -9.81
C GLU A 71 -18.33 5.37 -10.36
N HIS A 72 -18.48 6.40 -9.51
CA HIS A 72 -18.44 7.81 -9.89
C HIS A 72 -17.12 8.51 -9.57
N SER A 73 -16.08 7.76 -9.21
CA SER A 73 -14.74 8.32 -9.07
C SER A 73 -14.33 9.04 -10.36
N PRO A 74 -13.58 10.15 -10.32
CA PRO A 74 -13.10 10.80 -11.54
C PRO A 74 -11.99 9.99 -12.22
N LEU A 75 -11.40 8.99 -11.54
CA LEU A 75 -10.41 8.07 -12.11
C LEU A 75 -11.14 6.88 -12.76
N GLN A 76 -11.15 6.82 -14.10
CA GLN A 76 -12.01 5.90 -14.85
C GLN A 76 -11.29 5.25 -16.03
N THR A 77 -11.66 4.01 -16.35
CA THR A 77 -11.27 3.28 -17.57
C THR A 77 -12.43 2.37 -17.97
N ASP A 78 -12.48 1.97 -19.24
CA ASP A 78 -13.48 1.04 -19.73
C ASP A 78 -13.24 -0.40 -19.25
N ASP A 79 -12.00 -0.72 -18.86
CA ASP A 79 -11.60 -2.05 -18.39
C ASP A 79 -10.55 -1.96 -17.28
N TRP A 80 -10.97 -2.09 -16.01
CA TRP A 80 -10.03 -2.18 -14.89
C TRP A 80 -9.39 -3.57 -14.78
N ASP A 81 -9.99 -4.59 -15.39
CA ASP A 81 -9.50 -5.97 -15.32
C ASP A 81 -8.42 -6.29 -16.36
N GLY A 82 -8.06 -5.33 -17.20
CA GLY A 82 -6.85 -5.36 -18.00
C GLY A 82 -5.58 -5.01 -17.22
N PHE A 83 -5.69 -4.47 -16.00
CA PHE A 83 -4.52 -4.23 -15.14
C PHE A 83 -3.88 -5.57 -14.69
N ARG A 84 -2.55 -5.59 -14.57
CA ARG A 84 -1.78 -6.70 -14.02
C ARG A 84 -0.73 -6.13 -13.07
N ASP A 85 -0.63 -6.69 -11.87
CA ASP A 85 0.49 -6.46 -10.97
C ASP A 85 1.80 -6.87 -11.68
N PRO A 86 2.82 -5.98 -11.79
CA PRO A 86 4.13 -6.33 -12.35
C PRO A 86 4.79 -7.53 -11.69
N ASP A 87 4.56 -7.72 -10.38
CA ASP A 87 5.11 -8.83 -9.61
C ASP A 87 4.21 -10.10 -9.65
N GLN A 88 3.02 -10.01 -10.25
CA GLN A 88 2.04 -11.11 -10.40
C GLN A 88 1.75 -11.87 -9.09
N ILE A 89 1.65 -11.13 -7.98
CA ILE A 89 1.49 -11.73 -6.66
C ILE A 89 0.06 -12.26 -6.49
N HIS A 90 -0.02 -13.56 -6.18
CA HIS A 90 -1.21 -14.27 -5.69
C HIS A 90 -0.83 -14.97 -4.38
N TYR A 91 -1.80 -15.55 -3.66
CA TYR A 91 -1.61 -15.96 -2.26
C TYR A 91 -0.40 -16.87 -2.05
N ARG A 92 -0.25 -17.92 -2.87
CA ARG A 92 0.86 -18.85 -2.80
C ARG A 92 2.22 -18.16 -3.03
N ALA A 93 2.31 -17.32 -4.06
CA ALA A 93 3.51 -16.53 -4.33
C ALA A 93 3.83 -15.55 -3.19
N TYR A 94 2.82 -14.87 -2.63
CA TYR A 94 2.99 -13.94 -1.51
C TYR A 94 3.53 -14.65 -0.27
N VAL A 95 2.91 -15.77 0.13
CA VAL A 95 3.33 -16.52 1.32
C VAL A 95 4.77 -17.02 1.16
N ASN A 96 5.12 -17.56 0.00
CA ASN A 96 6.49 -18.02 -0.25
C ASN A 96 7.50 -16.86 -0.25
N LEU A 97 7.16 -15.73 -0.86
CA LEU A 97 7.99 -14.53 -0.86
C LEU A 97 8.22 -14.02 0.56
N GLN A 98 7.15 -13.80 1.31
CA GLN A 98 7.24 -13.24 2.66
C GLN A 98 7.81 -14.23 3.66
N ALA A 99 7.65 -15.54 3.49
CA ALA A 99 8.37 -16.53 4.30
C ALA A 99 9.88 -16.36 4.16
N ASN A 100 10.39 -16.24 2.94
CA ASN A 100 11.82 -16.01 2.69
C ASN A 100 12.30 -14.66 3.24
N GLU A 101 11.53 -13.59 3.05
CA GLU A 101 11.90 -12.26 3.58
C GLU A 101 11.78 -12.18 5.11
N GLN A 102 10.88 -12.96 5.72
CA GLN A 102 10.76 -13.07 7.17
C GLN A 102 11.92 -13.87 7.76
N THR A 103 12.34 -14.99 7.16
CA THR A 103 13.54 -15.72 7.60
C THR A 103 14.79 -14.82 7.61
N LYS A 104 14.96 -13.96 6.61
CA LYS A 104 16.07 -12.98 6.58
C LYS A 104 15.97 -11.96 7.70
N LEU A 105 14.76 -11.48 7.97
CA LEU A 105 14.50 -10.50 9.04
C LEU A 105 14.74 -11.12 10.42
N ASP A 106 14.22 -12.32 10.65
CA ASP A 106 14.39 -13.07 11.90
C ASP A 106 15.87 -13.35 12.15
N GLY A 107 16.63 -13.77 11.12
CA GLY A 107 18.07 -13.95 11.26
C GLY A 107 18.83 -12.69 11.71
N VAL A 108 18.42 -11.50 11.24
CA VAL A 108 18.98 -10.21 11.74
C VAL A 108 18.53 -9.94 13.17
N LEU A 109 17.27 -10.21 13.51
CA LEU A 109 16.75 -9.99 14.86
C LEU A 109 17.48 -10.89 15.88
N ASP A 110 17.61 -12.17 15.57
CA ASP A 110 18.24 -13.18 16.42
C ASP A 110 19.74 -12.90 16.59
N GLN A 111 20.48 -12.68 15.50
CA GLN A 111 21.93 -12.44 15.56
C GLN A 111 22.27 -11.25 16.46
N TYR A 112 21.56 -10.12 16.30
CA TYR A 112 21.82 -8.92 17.10
C TYR A 112 21.24 -9.05 18.52
N GLY A 113 20.14 -9.78 18.70
CA GLY A 113 19.59 -10.13 20.01
C GLY A 113 20.59 -10.94 20.85
N ASP A 114 21.16 -12.00 20.29
CA ASP A 114 22.15 -12.86 20.94
C ASP A 114 23.44 -12.11 21.29
N SER A 115 23.84 -11.14 20.45
CA SER A 115 25.01 -10.30 20.72
C SER A 115 24.80 -9.23 21.80
N GLY A 116 23.57 -9.06 22.30
CA GLY A 116 23.23 -8.00 23.25
C GLY A 116 23.32 -6.59 22.65
N SER A 117 23.20 -6.45 21.32
CA SER A 117 23.43 -5.19 20.60
C SER A 117 22.59 -4.03 21.15
N ASP A 118 21.34 -4.29 21.55
CA ASP A 118 20.46 -3.25 22.09
C ASP A 118 21.02 -2.66 23.38
N ALA A 119 21.59 -3.46 24.28
CA ALA A 119 22.14 -3.00 25.55
C ALA A 119 23.35 -2.06 25.35
N GLY A 120 24.07 -2.20 24.24
CA GLY A 120 25.22 -1.37 23.88
C GLY A 120 24.87 -0.03 23.23
N LEU A 121 23.59 0.25 22.96
CA LEU A 121 23.18 1.50 22.31
C LEU A 121 23.46 2.72 23.19
N SER A 122 23.94 3.81 22.56
CA SER A 122 24.11 5.09 23.24
C SER A 122 22.77 5.68 23.66
N SER A 123 22.75 6.47 24.75
CA SER A 123 21.53 7.14 25.20
C SER A 123 20.93 8.07 24.14
N ALA A 124 21.75 8.62 23.24
CA ALA A 124 21.25 9.42 22.11
C ALA A 124 20.46 8.57 21.12
N GLN A 125 20.98 7.39 20.75
CA GLN A 125 20.29 6.49 19.84
C GLN A 125 19.01 5.91 20.45
N VAL A 126 19.05 5.53 21.74
CA VAL A 126 17.85 5.07 22.46
C VAL A 126 16.75 6.14 22.44
N ARG A 127 17.11 7.42 22.63
CA ARG A 127 16.14 8.53 22.53
C ARG A 127 15.55 8.67 21.12
N ILE A 128 16.38 8.56 20.07
CA ILE A 128 15.89 8.61 18.67
C ILE A 128 14.90 7.46 18.42
N LEU A 129 15.24 6.24 18.82
CA LEU A 129 14.34 5.08 18.63
C LEU A 129 13.04 5.20 19.44
N ALA A 130 13.12 5.72 20.67
CA ALA A 130 11.94 5.98 21.50
C ALA A 130 11.00 7.01 20.88
N GLN A 131 11.55 8.04 20.23
CA GLN A 131 10.79 9.13 19.66
C GLN A 131 10.32 8.88 18.22
N ALA A 132 11.10 8.17 17.41
CA ALA A 132 10.85 7.96 15.99
C ALA A 132 10.43 6.53 15.62
N LEU A 133 11.14 5.50 16.13
CA LEU A 133 10.89 4.11 15.74
C LEU A 133 9.61 3.56 16.37
N ALA A 134 9.50 3.61 17.69
CA ALA A 134 8.41 2.92 18.40
C ALA A 134 7.02 3.54 18.14
N PRO A 135 6.84 4.87 18.05
CA PRO A 135 5.53 5.48 17.77
C PRO A 135 5.06 5.30 16.33
N GLN A 136 5.96 5.00 15.39
CA GLN A 136 5.58 4.84 13.99
C GLN A 136 4.53 3.74 13.79
N ARG A 137 4.39 2.78 14.73
CA ARG A 137 3.37 1.72 14.66
C ARG A 137 1.95 2.26 14.45
N TYR A 138 1.62 3.45 14.98
CA TYR A 138 0.30 4.07 14.81
C TYR A 138 0.10 4.53 13.37
N LEU A 139 1.09 5.22 12.78
CA LEU A 139 1.08 5.60 11.37
C LEU A 139 0.96 4.37 10.47
N VAL A 140 1.80 3.36 10.70
CA VAL A 140 1.86 2.17 9.84
C VAL A 140 0.57 1.36 9.96
N HIS A 141 -0.06 1.30 11.13
CA HIS A 141 -1.39 0.71 11.27
C HIS A 141 -2.46 1.53 10.52
N GLY A 142 -2.35 2.86 10.49
CA GLY A 142 -3.19 3.69 9.61
C GLY A 142 -2.97 3.38 8.13
N PHE A 143 -1.73 3.17 7.68
CA PHE A 143 -1.44 2.71 6.31
C PHE A 143 -2.05 1.33 6.03
N GLN A 144 -1.99 0.41 6.99
CA GLN A 144 -2.63 -0.90 6.91
C GLN A 144 -4.14 -0.77 6.68
N GLN A 145 -4.82 0.07 7.48
CA GLN A 145 -6.25 0.35 7.38
C GLN A 145 -6.62 0.98 6.04
N ALA A 146 -5.86 1.98 5.59
CA ALA A 146 -6.09 2.64 4.30
C ALA A 146 -5.90 1.67 3.11
N GLN A 147 -4.91 0.76 3.14
CA GLN A 147 -4.79 -0.29 2.12
C GLN A 147 -5.94 -1.30 2.18
N ALA A 148 -6.38 -1.71 3.38
CA ALA A 148 -7.51 -2.61 3.52
C ALA A 148 -8.78 -1.99 2.92
N TYR A 149 -8.99 -0.68 3.16
CA TYR A 149 -10.07 0.07 2.54
C TYR A 149 -9.92 0.13 1.02
N LEU A 150 -8.73 0.43 0.49
CA LEU A 150 -8.48 0.41 -0.96
C LEU A 150 -8.81 -0.96 -1.57
N GLY A 151 -8.40 -2.05 -0.93
CA GLY A 151 -8.71 -3.41 -1.37
C GLY A 151 -10.23 -3.67 -1.41
N TYR A 152 -10.95 -3.18 -0.39
CA TYR A 152 -12.41 -3.29 -0.29
C TYR A 152 -13.16 -2.54 -1.40
N ILE A 153 -12.72 -1.32 -1.74
CA ILE A 153 -13.44 -0.43 -2.66
C ILE A 153 -12.89 -0.48 -4.10
N ALA A 154 -11.82 -1.24 -4.38
CA ALA A 154 -11.20 -1.26 -5.70
C ALA A 154 -12.13 -1.80 -6.82
N PRO A 155 -11.99 -1.29 -8.06
CA PRO A 155 -12.87 -1.64 -9.17
C PRO A 155 -12.50 -2.95 -9.91
N SER A 156 -11.39 -3.58 -9.55
CA SER A 156 -10.95 -4.87 -10.11
C SER A 156 -10.30 -5.73 -9.04
N SER A 157 -10.46 -7.05 -9.15
CA SER A 157 -9.82 -8.02 -8.26
C SER A 157 -8.29 -8.00 -8.36
N TYR A 158 -7.72 -7.55 -9.49
CA TYR A 158 -6.27 -7.37 -9.62
C TYR A 158 -5.75 -6.24 -8.71
N ILE A 159 -6.52 -5.16 -8.60
CA ILE A 159 -6.20 -4.02 -7.73
C ILE A 159 -6.48 -4.39 -6.27
N THR A 160 -7.62 -5.06 -6.00
CA THR A 160 -7.97 -5.59 -4.68
C THR A 160 -6.84 -6.45 -4.12
N ASN A 161 -6.35 -7.42 -4.88
CA ASN A 161 -5.28 -8.31 -4.43
C ASN A 161 -3.99 -7.56 -4.11
N ALA A 162 -3.55 -6.65 -4.99
CA ALA A 162 -2.35 -5.85 -4.76
C ALA A 162 -2.43 -5.00 -3.48
N ALA A 163 -3.59 -4.37 -3.24
CA ALA A 163 -3.85 -3.62 -2.01
C ALA A 163 -3.91 -4.51 -0.77
N CYS A 164 -4.55 -5.68 -0.85
CA CYS A 164 -4.63 -6.65 0.26
C CYS A 164 -3.24 -7.16 0.67
N TYR A 165 -2.38 -7.52 -0.28
CA TYR A 165 -1.01 -7.94 0.04
C TYR A 165 -0.18 -6.79 0.63
N ALA A 166 -0.33 -5.56 0.11
CA ALA A 166 0.29 -4.39 0.71
C ALA A 166 -0.21 -4.10 2.15
N SER A 167 -1.48 -4.39 2.46
CA SER A 167 -1.99 -4.34 3.83
C SER A 167 -1.33 -5.38 4.72
N GLY A 168 -1.14 -6.61 4.21
CA GLY A 168 -0.37 -7.66 4.88
C GLY A 168 1.07 -7.24 5.19
N ASP A 169 1.71 -6.52 4.27
CA ASP A 169 3.06 -5.96 4.47
C ASP A 169 3.11 -4.89 5.56
N PHE A 170 2.08 -4.03 5.65
CA PHE A 170 1.99 -3.09 6.76
C PHE A 170 1.78 -3.79 8.10
N LEU A 171 0.99 -4.87 8.14
CA LEU A 171 0.88 -5.68 9.35
C LEU A 171 2.23 -6.30 9.74
N ARG A 172 2.99 -6.85 8.77
CA ARG A 172 4.36 -7.31 8.98
C ARG A 172 5.22 -6.22 9.62
N ARG A 173 5.22 -5.00 9.06
CA ARG A 173 5.97 -3.86 9.62
C ARG A 173 5.50 -3.50 11.03
N VAL A 174 4.19 -3.43 11.30
CA VAL A 174 3.66 -3.16 12.66
C VAL A 174 4.16 -4.22 13.65
N THR A 175 4.11 -5.50 13.27
CA THR A 175 4.60 -6.60 14.12
C THR A 175 6.10 -6.49 14.38
N THR A 176 6.91 -6.17 13.35
CA THR A 176 8.35 -5.95 13.52
C THR A 176 8.65 -4.77 14.44
N ILE A 177 7.92 -3.66 14.30
CA ILE A 177 8.07 -2.51 15.20
C ILE A 177 7.72 -2.91 16.63
N ALA A 178 6.61 -3.62 16.85
CA ALA A 178 6.21 -4.08 18.18
C ALA A 178 7.27 -5.00 18.82
N TYR A 179 7.84 -5.92 18.04
CA TYR A 179 8.93 -6.79 18.49
C TYR A 179 10.16 -5.96 18.90
N ARG A 180 10.63 -5.06 18.03
CA ARG A 180 11.77 -4.17 18.32
C ARG A 180 11.50 -3.27 19.52
N THR A 181 10.29 -2.71 19.65
CA THR A 181 9.87 -1.94 20.83
C THR A 181 10.03 -2.76 22.11
N ARG A 182 9.61 -4.02 22.13
CA ARG A 182 9.77 -4.87 23.30
C ARG A 182 11.23 -5.22 23.59
N ALA A 183 12.03 -5.53 22.57
CA ALA A 183 13.46 -5.80 22.73
C ALA A 183 14.20 -4.59 23.33
N LEU A 184 13.96 -3.39 22.79
CA LEU A 184 14.53 -2.14 23.29
C LEU A 184 14.05 -1.82 24.72
N GLN A 185 12.79 -2.08 25.04
CA GLN A 185 12.26 -1.91 26.40
C GLN A 185 12.96 -2.82 27.41
N ILE A 186 13.27 -4.07 27.04
CA ILE A 186 13.99 -5.00 27.91
C ILE A 186 15.43 -4.51 28.14
N ALA A 187 16.10 -4.05 27.08
CA ALA A 187 17.47 -3.54 27.17
C ALA A 187 17.58 -2.19 27.90
N HIS A 188 16.55 -1.34 27.81
CA HIS A 188 16.52 0.02 28.37
C HIS A 188 15.20 0.28 29.10
N PRO A 189 14.98 -0.29 30.30
CA PRO A 189 13.69 -0.24 31.00
C PRO A 189 13.23 1.18 31.36
N ASP A 190 14.16 2.10 31.61
CA ASP A 190 13.86 3.49 32.01
C ASP A 190 13.70 4.45 30.80
N SER A 191 13.77 3.93 29.56
CA SER A 191 13.69 4.76 28.34
C SER A 191 12.28 5.27 28.01
N GLY A 192 11.24 4.69 28.61
CA GLY A 192 9.84 4.94 28.26
C GLY A 192 9.36 4.24 26.98
N ILE A 193 10.25 3.50 26.31
CA ILE A 193 9.90 2.63 25.17
C ILE A 193 8.93 1.53 25.64
N GLY A 194 7.90 1.27 24.85
CA GLY A 194 6.81 0.33 25.13
C GLY A 194 5.68 0.90 25.98
N VAL A 195 5.78 2.16 26.44
CA VAL A 195 4.80 2.79 27.33
C VAL A 195 4.26 4.09 26.74
N ASN A 196 5.14 4.99 26.32
CA ASN A 196 4.78 6.39 26.07
C ASN A 196 4.29 6.69 24.65
N GLU A 197 4.34 5.74 23.71
CA GLU A 197 4.24 6.13 22.30
C GLU A 197 2.85 6.58 21.86
N ARG A 198 1.79 6.18 22.58
CA ARG A 198 0.47 6.75 22.33
C ARG A 198 0.46 8.24 22.62
N GLU A 199 1.02 8.64 23.76
CA GLU A 199 1.12 10.05 24.13
C GLU A 199 2.03 10.81 23.16
N LEU A 200 3.16 10.21 22.74
CA LEU A 200 4.01 10.80 21.69
C LEU A 200 3.23 11.00 20.39
N TRP A 201 2.50 9.98 19.93
CA TRP A 201 1.68 10.08 18.73
C TRP A 201 0.60 11.17 18.83
N GLU A 202 -0.13 11.22 19.95
CA GLU A 202 -1.27 12.11 20.14
C GLU A 202 -0.87 13.56 20.46
N LYS A 203 0.29 13.78 21.11
CA LYS A 203 0.65 15.10 21.67
C LYS A 203 2.00 15.66 21.22
N ASN A 204 2.95 14.84 20.78
CA ASN A 204 4.25 15.37 20.35
C ASN A 204 4.05 16.22 19.08
N PRO A 205 4.46 17.52 19.07
CA PRO A 205 4.32 18.40 17.93
C PRO A 205 4.93 17.85 16.63
N ALA A 206 6.04 17.10 16.73
CA ALA A 206 6.72 16.50 15.58
C ALA A 206 5.85 15.46 14.85
N TRP A 207 5.01 14.72 15.59
CA TRP A 207 4.12 13.71 15.03
C TRP A 207 2.81 14.29 14.51
N GLN A 208 2.40 15.51 14.92
CA GLN A 208 1.07 16.03 14.60
C GLN A 208 0.79 16.19 13.10
N PRO A 209 1.71 16.72 12.27
CA PRO A 209 1.47 16.80 10.83
C PRO A 209 1.32 15.42 10.17
N THR A 210 2.04 14.41 10.69
CA THR A 210 1.94 13.02 10.24
C THR A 210 0.64 12.37 10.69
N ARG A 211 0.19 12.64 11.93
CA ARG A 211 -1.12 12.20 12.45
C ARG A 211 -2.26 12.78 11.64
N GLU A 212 -2.24 14.09 11.39
CA GLU A 212 -3.20 14.76 10.53
C GLU A 212 -3.23 14.15 9.13
N ALA A 213 -2.06 13.88 8.54
CA ALA A 213 -1.95 13.29 7.21
C ALA A 213 -2.67 11.94 7.12
N ILE A 214 -2.42 11.04 8.08
CA ILE A 214 -3.05 9.72 8.06
C ILE A 214 -4.53 9.75 8.44
N GLU A 215 -4.93 10.58 9.40
CA GLU A 215 -6.34 10.74 9.76
C GLU A 215 -7.17 11.27 8.59
N ARG A 216 -6.65 12.26 7.84
CA ARG A 216 -7.27 12.74 6.59
C ARG A 216 -7.34 11.64 5.53
N ALA A 217 -6.30 10.82 5.39
CA ALA A 217 -6.27 9.74 4.41
C ALA A 217 -7.30 8.65 4.74
N LEU A 218 -7.50 8.33 6.03
CA LEU A 218 -8.47 7.33 6.49
C LEU A 218 -9.93 7.73 6.25
N ILE A 219 -10.21 9.02 6.09
CA ILE A 219 -11.55 9.54 5.73
C ILE A 219 -11.66 9.94 4.26
N THR A 220 -10.66 9.59 3.45
CA THR A 220 -10.74 9.71 2.00
C THR A 220 -11.39 8.43 1.48
N TYR A 221 -12.56 8.56 0.84
CA TYR A 221 -13.35 7.38 0.46
C TYR A 221 -13.31 7.08 -1.03
N ASP A 222 -13.07 8.07 -1.89
CA ASP A 222 -12.88 7.83 -3.32
C ASP A 222 -11.67 6.91 -3.55
N TRP A 223 -11.87 5.76 -4.21
CA TRP A 223 -10.82 4.75 -4.35
C TRP A 223 -9.56 5.28 -5.07
N GLY A 224 -9.73 6.16 -6.06
CA GLY A 224 -8.64 6.77 -6.80
C GLY A 224 -7.90 7.80 -5.95
N GLU A 225 -8.63 8.55 -5.12
CA GLU A 225 -8.00 9.46 -4.17
C GLU A 225 -7.25 8.71 -3.06
N VAL A 226 -7.78 7.59 -2.54
CA VAL A 226 -7.08 6.74 -1.55
C VAL A 226 -5.78 6.19 -2.12
N LEU A 227 -5.83 5.61 -3.33
CA LEU A 227 -4.64 5.17 -4.05
C LEU A 227 -3.61 6.30 -4.16
N THR A 228 -4.06 7.50 -4.54
CA THR A 228 -3.16 8.63 -4.73
C THR A 228 -2.57 9.12 -3.41
N ALA A 229 -3.42 9.33 -2.40
CA ALA A 229 -3.05 9.80 -1.08
C ALA A 229 -2.01 8.88 -0.44
N LEU A 230 -2.31 7.59 -0.37
CA LEU A 230 -1.42 6.64 0.29
C LEU A 230 -0.28 6.20 -0.61
N ASN A 231 -0.56 5.58 -1.75
CA ASN A 231 0.46 4.84 -2.49
C ASN A 231 1.37 5.73 -3.34
N LEU A 232 0.82 6.82 -3.87
CA LEU A 232 1.58 7.71 -4.75
C LEU A 232 2.20 8.89 -3.99
N VAL A 233 1.77 9.18 -2.76
CA VAL A 233 2.22 10.38 -2.04
C VAL A 233 2.72 10.10 -0.61
N LEU A 234 1.84 9.75 0.33
CA LEU A 234 2.22 9.59 1.75
C LEU A 234 3.20 8.44 1.93
N GLY A 235 2.95 7.31 1.30
CA GLY A 235 3.78 6.11 1.31
C GLY A 235 5.22 6.38 0.89
N PRO A 236 5.51 6.78 -0.37
CA PRO A 236 6.88 7.05 -0.80
C PRO A 236 7.57 8.16 -0.01
N THR A 237 6.83 9.17 0.48
CA THR A 237 7.40 10.24 1.30
C THR A 237 7.79 9.73 2.70
N LEU A 238 6.84 9.15 3.43
CA LEU A 238 7.03 8.78 4.83
C LEU A 238 7.82 7.49 5.01
N ASP A 239 7.79 6.57 4.04
CA ASP A 239 8.70 5.42 4.04
C ASP A 239 10.14 5.85 3.76
N ASN A 240 10.36 6.88 2.92
CA ASN A 240 11.70 7.45 2.77
C ASN A 240 12.20 8.03 4.11
N VAL A 241 11.38 8.78 4.84
CA VAL A 241 11.78 9.31 6.15
C VAL A 241 12.02 8.19 7.17
N LEU A 242 11.06 7.28 7.34
CA LEU A 242 11.03 6.35 8.48
C LEU A 242 11.75 5.02 8.24
N LEU A 243 12.01 4.62 6.99
CA LEU A 243 12.81 3.43 6.68
C LEU A 243 14.19 3.82 6.17
N HIS A 244 14.28 4.75 5.21
CA HIS A 244 15.58 5.09 4.63
C HIS A 244 16.36 6.06 5.52
N GLN A 245 15.84 7.26 5.76
CA GLN A 245 16.57 8.30 6.49
C GLN A 245 16.81 7.92 7.96
N LEU A 246 15.79 7.40 8.66
CA LEU A 246 15.94 6.89 10.02
C LEU A 246 16.94 5.72 10.09
N GLY A 247 16.93 4.83 9.08
CA GLY A 247 17.90 3.73 9.00
C GLY A 247 19.34 4.22 8.88
N GLU A 248 19.60 5.23 8.05
CA GLU A 248 20.94 5.82 7.91
C GLU A 248 21.36 6.58 9.17
N VAL A 249 20.44 7.28 9.85
CA VAL A 249 20.70 7.90 11.17
C VAL A 249 21.08 6.84 12.19
N SER A 250 20.33 5.74 12.29
CA SER A 250 20.67 4.61 13.16
C SER A 250 22.06 4.08 12.86
N ARG A 251 22.40 3.83 11.59
CA ARG A 251 23.72 3.32 11.20
C ARG A 251 24.85 4.25 11.64
N ASN A 252 24.69 5.55 11.41
CA ASN A 252 25.69 6.56 11.81
C ASN A 252 25.86 6.65 13.34
N ASN A 253 24.83 6.26 14.09
CA ASN A 253 24.85 6.18 15.55
C ASN A 253 25.26 4.79 16.08
N GLY A 254 25.77 3.90 15.22
CA GLY A 254 26.24 2.57 15.61
C GLY A 254 25.15 1.50 15.73
N ASP A 255 23.91 1.80 15.35
CA ASP A 255 22.77 0.87 15.35
C ASP A 255 22.59 0.24 13.96
N GLU A 256 23.44 -0.75 13.67
CA GLU A 256 23.39 -1.49 12.41
C GLU A 256 22.14 -2.37 12.30
N GLN A 257 21.64 -2.90 13.44
CA GLN A 257 20.44 -3.73 13.47
C GLN A 257 19.24 -2.97 12.88
N ASN A 258 18.95 -1.76 13.35
CA ASN A 258 17.80 -0.99 12.86
C ASN A 258 17.95 -0.61 11.39
N TRP A 259 19.18 -0.33 10.94
CA TRP A 259 19.46 -0.07 9.53
C TRP A 259 19.14 -1.28 8.64
N LEU A 260 19.59 -2.48 9.01
CA LEU A 260 19.30 -3.72 8.29
C LEU A 260 17.80 -4.05 8.29
N VAL A 261 17.16 -3.96 9.45
CA VAL A 261 15.70 -4.15 9.59
C VAL A 261 14.94 -3.19 8.66
N SER A 262 15.31 -1.90 8.68
CA SER A 262 14.66 -0.89 7.83
C SER A 262 14.85 -1.18 6.33
N LYS A 263 16.04 -1.64 5.92
CA LYS A 263 16.30 -2.06 4.54
C LYS A 263 15.47 -3.27 4.11
N LEU A 264 15.28 -4.25 4.99
CA LEU A 264 14.46 -5.44 4.70
C LEU A 264 12.98 -5.08 4.57
N LEU A 265 12.48 -4.15 5.41
CA LEU A 265 11.11 -3.64 5.33
C LEU A 265 10.90 -2.73 4.10
N ALA A 266 11.92 -1.98 3.67
CA ALA A 266 11.86 -1.11 2.49
C ALA A 266 11.59 -1.88 1.18
N LYS A 267 11.87 -3.18 1.13
CA LYS A 267 11.54 -4.04 -0.03
C LYS A 267 10.03 -4.15 -0.26
N ASP A 268 9.23 -4.21 0.81
CA ASP A 268 7.78 -4.24 0.69
C ASP A 268 7.25 -2.88 0.21
N SER A 269 7.82 -1.77 0.70
CA SER A 269 7.52 -0.42 0.20
C SER A 269 7.83 -0.30 -1.29
N ALA A 270 8.97 -0.83 -1.74
CA ALA A 270 9.33 -0.86 -3.16
C ALA A 270 8.36 -1.69 -4.00
N ARG A 271 7.88 -2.84 -3.50
CA ARG A 271 6.85 -3.65 -4.18
C ARG A 271 5.53 -2.91 -4.28
N ARG A 272 5.09 -2.23 -3.21
CA ARG A 272 3.91 -1.36 -3.25
C ARG A 272 4.04 -0.29 -4.32
N ASN A 273 5.20 0.37 -4.37
CA ASN A 273 5.45 1.46 -5.31
C ASN A 273 5.39 0.96 -6.77
N ARG A 274 5.94 -0.23 -7.09
CA ARG A 274 5.90 -0.81 -8.44
C ARG A 274 4.47 -1.04 -8.96
N TRP A 275 3.61 -1.71 -8.19
CA TRP A 275 2.24 -1.95 -8.66
C TRP A 275 1.42 -0.67 -8.73
N SER A 276 1.70 0.29 -7.83
CA SER A 276 1.00 1.57 -7.78
C SER A 276 1.35 2.46 -8.96
N SER A 277 2.64 2.55 -9.33
CA SER A 277 3.06 3.28 -10.53
C SER A 277 2.55 2.60 -11.81
N ALA A 278 2.58 1.26 -11.86
CA ALA A 278 2.00 0.51 -12.98
C ALA A 278 0.48 0.76 -13.12
N LEU A 279 -0.26 0.81 -12.02
CA LEU A 279 -1.70 1.09 -12.04
C LEU A 279 -1.99 2.54 -12.48
N ALA A 280 -1.25 3.52 -11.96
CA ALA A 280 -1.39 4.91 -12.38
C ALA A 280 -1.10 5.08 -13.88
N ARG A 281 -0.03 4.45 -14.37
CA ARG A 281 0.32 4.43 -15.80
C ARG A 281 -0.78 3.77 -16.62
N TYR A 282 -1.26 2.60 -16.20
CA TYR A 282 -2.35 1.89 -16.86
C TYR A 282 -3.60 2.77 -17.00
N ALA A 283 -4.00 3.45 -15.92
CA ALA A 283 -5.14 4.35 -15.93
C ALA A 283 -4.96 5.51 -16.93
N ILE A 284 -3.79 6.14 -16.95
CA ILE A 284 -3.47 7.24 -17.88
C ILE A 284 -3.47 6.74 -19.33
N THR A 285 -2.82 5.61 -19.61
CA THR A 285 -2.75 5.02 -20.95
C THR A 285 -4.14 4.63 -21.47
N LYS A 286 -5.02 4.11 -20.61
CA LYS A 286 -6.39 3.76 -21.02
C LYS A 286 -7.27 4.99 -21.23
N ARG A 287 -7.03 6.07 -20.49
CA ARG A 287 -7.83 7.29 -20.57
C ARG A 287 -6.99 8.49 -20.13
N GLU A 288 -6.52 9.27 -21.08
CA GLU A 288 -5.65 10.43 -20.86
C GLU A 288 -6.26 11.46 -19.88
N THR A 289 -7.60 11.62 -19.88
CA THR A 289 -8.28 12.53 -18.95
C THR A 289 -8.07 12.19 -17.47
N ASN A 290 -7.57 10.99 -17.14
CA ASN A 290 -7.20 10.58 -15.78
C ASN A 290 -5.97 11.34 -15.24
N VAL A 291 -5.17 11.97 -16.09
CA VAL A 291 -4.04 12.82 -15.67
C VAL A 291 -4.53 13.93 -14.73
N LYS A 292 -5.65 14.57 -15.06
CA LYS A 292 -6.20 15.71 -14.30
C LYS A 292 -6.58 15.38 -12.84
N PRO A 293 -7.41 14.35 -12.54
CA PRO A 293 -7.71 13.99 -11.16
C PRO A 293 -6.46 13.53 -10.39
N LEU A 294 -5.56 12.75 -11.02
CA LEU A 294 -4.31 12.31 -10.38
C LEU A 294 -3.43 13.51 -10.01
N GLN A 295 -3.18 14.45 -10.91
CA GLN A 295 -2.39 15.65 -10.62
C GLN A 295 -3.03 16.51 -9.51
N LYS A 296 -4.37 16.68 -9.54
CA LYS A 296 -5.09 17.40 -8.50
C LYS A 296 -4.87 16.78 -7.12
N TRP A 297 -5.04 15.46 -7.00
CA TRP A 297 -4.84 14.75 -5.74
C TRP A 297 -3.37 14.73 -5.33
N ILE A 298 -2.43 14.50 -6.26
CA ILE A 298 -0.99 14.56 -5.99
C ILE A 298 -0.61 15.92 -5.42
N GLY A 299 -1.06 17.03 -6.00
CA GLY A 299 -0.79 18.38 -5.50
C GLY A 299 -1.32 18.59 -4.07
N LYS A 300 -2.59 18.23 -3.83
CA LYS A 300 -3.22 18.29 -2.49
C LYS A 300 -2.42 17.52 -1.45
N TRP A 301 -2.10 16.26 -1.74
CA TRP A 301 -1.46 15.36 -0.79
C TRP A 301 0.03 15.62 -0.64
N SER A 302 0.72 16.13 -1.67
CA SER A 302 2.15 16.44 -1.60
C SER A 302 2.43 17.53 -0.58
N ALA A 303 1.59 18.57 -0.53
CA ALA A 303 1.70 19.61 0.48
C ALA A 303 1.50 19.08 1.91
N ILE A 304 0.60 18.10 2.09
CA ILE A 304 0.37 17.43 3.39
C ILE A 304 1.59 16.57 3.75
N ALA A 305 2.10 15.79 2.80
CA ALA A 305 3.24 14.90 2.98
C ALA A 305 4.53 15.66 3.29
N ASP A 306 4.75 16.82 2.66
CA ASP A 306 5.93 17.66 2.92
C ASP A 306 5.88 18.25 4.34
N ARG A 307 4.70 18.67 4.83
CA ARG A 307 4.53 19.08 6.24
C ARG A 307 4.76 17.92 7.20
N ALA A 308 4.29 16.72 6.87
CA ALA A 308 4.53 15.51 7.64
C ALA A 308 6.04 15.20 7.74
N ALA A 309 6.76 15.20 6.61
CA ALA A 309 8.21 15.00 6.59
C ALA A 309 8.96 16.09 7.37
N ALA A 310 8.58 17.36 7.21
CA ALA A 310 9.18 18.46 7.95
C ALA A 310 9.00 18.32 9.47
N GLY A 311 7.80 17.91 9.91
CA GLY A 311 7.48 17.68 11.31
C GLY A 311 8.29 16.55 11.94
N LEU A 312 8.61 15.50 11.17
CA LEU A 312 9.42 14.37 11.65
C LEU A 312 10.93 14.67 11.72
N ALA A 313 11.42 15.69 10.99
CA ALA A 313 12.85 15.97 10.90
C ALA A 313 13.57 16.16 12.26
N PRO A 314 12.99 16.85 13.26
CA PRO A 314 13.59 16.96 14.59
C PRO A 314 13.76 15.62 15.31
N LEU A 315 12.94 14.60 15.00
CA LEU A 315 13.06 13.26 15.60
C LEU A 315 14.27 12.47 15.07
N LEU A 316 14.83 12.92 13.94
CA LEU A 316 16.02 12.36 13.32
C LEU A 316 17.27 13.22 13.60
N ASP A 317 17.15 14.27 14.44
CA ASP A 317 18.20 15.28 14.65
C ASP A 317 18.72 15.90 13.34
N ARG A 318 17.83 16.11 12.36
CA ARG A 318 18.17 16.65 11.02
C ARG A 318 17.39 17.90 10.68
N SER A 319 17.91 18.64 9.70
CA SER A 319 17.25 19.82 9.12
C SER A 319 15.96 19.41 8.40
N SER A 320 14.89 20.18 8.60
CA SER A 320 13.63 19.97 7.89
C SER A 320 13.78 20.07 6.37
N ASP A 321 14.60 21.01 5.87
CA ASP A 321 14.80 21.19 4.43
C ASP A 321 15.45 19.95 3.79
N GLU A 322 16.44 19.37 4.46
CA GLU A 322 17.15 18.17 3.98
C GLU A 322 16.23 16.95 3.97
N VAL A 323 15.48 16.74 5.06
CA VAL A 323 14.55 15.62 5.20
C VAL A 323 13.43 15.70 4.16
N VAL A 324 12.85 16.88 3.98
CA VAL A 324 11.79 17.14 2.98
C VAL A 324 12.33 16.98 1.57
N ALA A 325 13.50 17.54 1.25
CA ALA A 325 14.07 17.44 -0.09
C ALA A 325 14.32 15.97 -0.49
N THR A 326 14.89 15.17 0.42
CA THR A 326 15.16 13.75 0.17
C THR A 326 13.86 12.95 0.00
N ALA A 327 12.87 13.20 0.85
CA ALA A 327 11.57 12.52 0.78
C ALA A 327 10.77 12.92 -0.47
N ARG A 328 10.80 14.21 -0.85
CA ARG A 328 10.20 14.74 -2.07
C ARG A 328 10.84 14.12 -3.31
N ALA A 329 12.17 14.05 -3.37
CA ALA A 329 12.87 13.45 -4.50
C ALA A 329 12.49 11.96 -4.69
N ALA A 330 12.33 11.20 -3.61
CA ALA A 330 11.87 9.81 -3.68
C ALA A 330 10.44 9.70 -4.25
N ARG A 331 9.54 10.59 -3.83
CA ARG A 331 8.17 10.67 -4.35
C ARG A 331 8.14 11.11 -5.83
N GLU A 332 8.91 12.13 -6.20
CA GLU A 332 8.97 12.63 -7.59
C GLU A 332 9.54 11.58 -8.53
N LYS A 333 10.57 10.82 -8.11
CA LYS A 333 11.08 9.68 -8.87
C LYS A 333 9.95 8.69 -9.20
N LEU A 334 9.11 8.33 -8.22
CA LEU A 334 7.95 7.48 -8.47
C LEU A 334 6.99 8.09 -9.51
N HIS A 335 6.74 9.41 -9.43
CA HIS A 335 5.84 10.10 -10.36
C HIS A 335 6.36 10.12 -11.80
N THR A 336 7.68 10.22 -12.00
CA THR A 336 8.27 10.13 -13.34
C THR A 336 7.97 8.79 -14.02
N GLU A 337 7.80 7.71 -13.26
CA GLU A 337 7.50 6.40 -13.83
C GLU A 337 6.16 6.42 -14.58
N PHE A 338 5.13 7.11 -14.11
CA PHE A 338 3.79 7.04 -14.72
C PHE A 338 3.35 8.32 -15.46
N PHE A 339 4.02 9.46 -15.27
CA PHE A 339 3.83 10.64 -16.11
C PHE A 339 4.83 10.75 -17.27
N GLY A 340 6.04 10.20 -17.12
CA GLY A 340 7.13 10.38 -18.10
C GLY A 340 7.03 9.52 -19.36
N SER A 341 6.22 8.47 -19.36
CA SER A 341 6.10 7.53 -20.48
C SER A 341 5.10 7.95 -21.56
N GLN A 342 4.86 9.26 -21.74
CA GLN A 342 4.12 9.79 -22.90
C GLN A 342 5.03 10.23 -24.06
N THR A 343 6.31 9.84 -24.04
CA THR A 343 7.33 10.33 -24.99
C THR A 343 8.11 9.22 -25.70
N GLU A 344 7.50 8.06 -25.95
CA GLU A 344 8.03 7.06 -26.91
C GLU A 344 6.98 6.67 -27.94
#